data_AF-A0A2E8RTZ1-F1
#
_entry.id   AF-A0A2E8RTZ1-F1
#
_cell.length_a   1.000
_cell.length_b   1.000
_cell.length_c   1.000
_cell.angle_alpha   90.00
_cell.angle_beta   90.00
_cell.angle_gamma   90.00
#
_symmetry.space_group_name_H-M   'P 1'
#
loop_
_entity.id
_entity.type
_entity.pdbx_description
1 polymer ?
#
loop_
_entity_poly.entity_id
_entity_poly.type
_entity_poly.pdbx_seq_one_letter_code
_entity_poly.pdbx_strand_id
1 'polypeptide(L)'
;MWTRDQYFQNATYEYKNRRYEIAAKYYSAGLRIDPRSLVGYLDLGKCYEMLGRWPEAVKVLEQALRLSPGHPTALRRYTRVKEEQRFYENFQPALPKLLSQFCPPFRTPDISRDVLLHVPAELPVKKNELSYPIAFNTTEISSLFRYSHIDQIPVNLLLLPSSPSLDLKHTSNDSFLPPWAVGKYQNRQIYVRYDPKNRLMKTLFSIVLRHEWVHFVIDQLSGGKCPNWLDEGLAALISRPLMDSEKYCLMKNQKESDFVISNKTLSTLFSGISGKIFLDYLQARLFVEWLVGEVSWQPILDSMRKMKEEVEPSVAFRETIGDDADEFYHRFQTQSTCQTL
;
A
#
# COMPACT_ATOMS: atom_id res chain seq x y z
N MET A 1 -26.22 -15.50 -27.89
CA MET A 1 -26.00 -15.05 -26.49
C MET A 1 -25.21 -16.15 -25.79
N TRP A 2 -24.16 -15.84 -25.02
CA TRP A 2 -23.40 -16.89 -24.33
C TRP A 2 -24.21 -17.51 -23.19
N THR A 3 -23.92 -18.77 -22.86
CA THR A 3 -24.50 -19.46 -21.70
C THR A 3 -23.85 -18.98 -20.40
N ARG A 4 -24.50 -19.23 -19.25
CA ARG A 4 -23.90 -18.99 -17.92
C ARG A 4 -22.50 -19.60 -17.82
N ASP A 5 -22.35 -20.85 -18.26
CA ASP A 5 -21.08 -21.58 -18.13
C ASP A 5 -19.98 -20.98 -19.00
N GLN A 6 -20.31 -20.53 -20.21
CA GLN A 6 -19.37 -19.80 -21.06
C GLN A 6 -18.94 -18.49 -20.40
N TYR A 7 -19.86 -17.75 -19.80
CA TYR A 7 -19.53 -16.55 -19.02
C TYR A 7 -18.61 -16.88 -17.83
N PHE A 8 -18.90 -17.92 -17.06
CA PHE A 8 -18.08 -18.29 -15.89
C PHE A 8 -16.71 -18.85 -16.25
N GLN A 9 -16.60 -19.60 -17.35
CA GLN A 9 -15.32 -20.07 -17.87
C GLN A 9 -14.44 -18.89 -18.31
N ASN A 10 -14.99 -17.95 -19.06
CA ASN A 10 -14.28 -16.72 -19.45
C ASN A 10 -13.91 -15.88 -18.22
N ALA A 11 -14.81 -15.78 -17.24
CA ALA A 11 -14.52 -15.10 -15.99
C ALA A 11 -13.35 -15.75 -15.24
N THR A 12 -13.34 -17.08 -15.14
CA THR A 12 -12.25 -17.85 -14.53
C THR A 12 -10.93 -17.66 -15.27
N TYR A 13 -10.97 -17.64 -16.60
CA TYR A 13 -9.80 -17.40 -17.43
C TYR A 13 -9.21 -16.00 -17.18
N GLU A 14 -10.04 -14.96 -17.19
CA GLU A 14 -9.60 -13.59 -16.90
C GLU A 14 -9.10 -13.43 -15.46
N TYR A 15 -9.73 -14.12 -14.51
CA TYR A 15 -9.28 -14.16 -13.11
C TYR A 15 -7.86 -14.72 -13.00
N LYS A 16 -7.57 -15.85 -13.68
CA LYS A 16 -6.23 -16.46 -13.71
C LYS A 16 -5.19 -15.53 -14.34
N ASN A 17 -5.59 -14.73 -15.31
CA ASN A 17 -4.76 -13.69 -15.92
C ASN A 17 -4.69 -12.39 -15.10
N ARG A 18 -5.17 -12.38 -13.85
CA ARG A 18 -5.18 -11.23 -12.92
C ARG A 18 -6.00 -10.04 -13.42
N ARG A 19 -6.87 -10.23 -14.41
CA ARG A 19 -7.77 -9.20 -14.98
C ARG A 19 -9.12 -9.23 -14.25
N TYR A 20 -9.08 -8.97 -12.96
CA TYR A 20 -10.23 -9.23 -12.07
C TYR A 20 -11.47 -8.36 -12.36
N GLU A 21 -11.32 -7.17 -12.97
CA GLU A 21 -12.47 -6.35 -13.41
C GLU A 21 -13.23 -7.04 -14.55
N ILE A 22 -12.51 -7.58 -15.53
CA ILE A 22 -13.10 -8.27 -16.67
C ILE A 22 -13.73 -9.58 -16.18
N ALA A 23 -13.05 -10.29 -15.27
CA ALA A 23 -13.60 -11.45 -14.60
C ALA A 23 -14.91 -11.12 -13.86
N ALA A 24 -14.93 -10.03 -13.09
CA ALA A 24 -16.13 -9.58 -12.38
C ALA A 24 -17.28 -9.24 -13.34
N LYS A 25 -17.01 -8.61 -14.49
CA LYS A 25 -18.02 -8.35 -15.53
C LYS A 25 -18.59 -9.64 -16.12
N TYR A 26 -17.75 -10.63 -16.40
CA TYR A 26 -18.21 -11.92 -16.92
C TYR A 26 -19.00 -12.71 -15.89
N TYR A 27 -18.55 -12.80 -14.63
CA TYR A 27 -19.34 -13.40 -13.56
C TYR A 27 -20.67 -12.69 -13.37
N SER A 28 -20.69 -11.35 -13.37
CA SER A 28 -21.93 -10.56 -13.27
C SER A 28 -22.87 -10.85 -14.45
N ALA A 29 -22.34 -11.02 -15.67
CA ALA A 29 -23.15 -11.38 -16.84
C ALA A 29 -23.72 -12.80 -16.73
N GLY A 30 -22.93 -13.78 -16.29
CA GLY A 30 -23.41 -15.14 -16.04
C GLY A 30 -24.46 -15.20 -14.93
N LEU A 31 -24.31 -14.40 -13.87
CA LEU A 31 -25.29 -14.27 -12.78
C LEU A 31 -26.60 -13.59 -13.21
N ARG A 32 -26.60 -12.78 -14.28
CA ARG A 32 -27.85 -12.29 -14.88
C ARG A 32 -28.64 -13.41 -15.58
N ILE A 33 -27.95 -14.44 -16.06
CA ILE A 33 -28.59 -15.61 -16.69
C ILE A 33 -29.03 -16.60 -15.61
N ASP A 34 -28.18 -16.87 -14.63
CA ASP A 34 -28.48 -17.73 -13.48
C ASP A 34 -28.25 -16.99 -12.16
N PRO A 35 -29.27 -16.28 -11.67
CA PRO A 35 -29.18 -15.52 -10.43
C PRO A 35 -29.19 -16.41 -9.17
N ARG A 36 -29.27 -17.74 -9.31
CA ARG A 36 -29.24 -18.71 -8.20
C ARG A 36 -27.90 -19.46 -8.12
N SER A 37 -26.90 -19.05 -8.90
CA SER A 37 -25.58 -19.67 -8.85
C SER A 37 -24.77 -19.24 -7.63
N LEU A 38 -24.69 -20.10 -6.62
CA LEU A 38 -23.82 -19.91 -5.45
C LEU A 38 -22.35 -19.71 -5.85
N VAL A 39 -21.86 -20.53 -6.77
CA VAL A 39 -20.47 -20.46 -7.27
C VAL A 39 -20.20 -19.12 -7.94
N GLY A 40 -21.14 -18.64 -8.78
CA GLY A 40 -20.99 -17.34 -9.43
C GLY A 40 -20.86 -16.18 -8.43
N TYR A 41 -21.66 -16.15 -7.36
CA TYR A 41 -21.53 -15.12 -6.33
C TYR A 41 -20.24 -15.25 -5.50
N LEU A 42 -19.81 -16.47 -5.18
CA LEU A 42 -18.55 -16.71 -4.47
C LEU A 42 -17.35 -16.22 -5.28
N ASP A 43 -17.29 -16.55 -6.56
CA ASP A 43 -16.18 -16.18 -7.43
C ASP A 43 -16.23 -14.70 -7.84
N LEU A 44 -17.43 -14.10 -7.94
CA LEU A 44 -17.57 -12.65 -8.05
C LEU A 44 -17.10 -11.93 -6.77
N GLY A 45 -17.44 -12.47 -5.59
CA GLY A 45 -16.94 -11.97 -4.31
C GLY A 45 -15.42 -12.05 -4.24
N LYS A 46 -14.84 -13.18 -4.64
CA LYS A 46 -13.40 -13.35 -4.79
C LYS A 46 -12.78 -12.35 -5.77
N CYS A 47 -13.45 -12.01 -6.87
CA CYS A 47 -12.99 -10.92 -7.73
C CYS A 47 -12.96 -9.61 -6.94
N TYR A 48 -14.07 -9.18 -6.33
CA TYR A 48 -14.13 -7.94 -5.56
C TYR A 48 -13.14 -7.87 -4.39
N GLU A 49 -12.87 -9.01 -3.74
CA GLU A 49 -11.80 -9.17 -2.76
C GLU A 49 -10.43 -8.83 -3.35
N MET A 50 -10.08 -9.44 -4.49
CA MET A 50 -8.84 -9.09 -5.18
C MET A 50 -8.84 -7.62 -5.59
N LEU A 51 -10.01 -7.07 -5.95
CA LEU A 51 -10.22 -5.67 -6.31
C LEU A 51 -10.12 -4.68 -5.13
N GLY A 52 -10.02 -5.13 -3.88
CA GLY A 52 -10.09 -4.26 -2.70
C GLY A 52 -11.42 -3.50 -2.58
N ARG A 53 -12.46 -3.98 -3.28
CA ARG A 53 -13.80 -3.40 -3.33
C ARG A 53 -14.67 -4.07 -2.27
N TRP A 54 -14.32 -3.82 -1.02
CA TRP A 54 -14.92 -4.48 0.12
C TRP A 54 -16.45 -4.32 0.17
N PRO A 55 -17.04 -3.14 -0.07
CA PRO A 55 -18.50 -2.98 -0.07
C PRO A 55 -19.21 -3.85 -1.12
N GLU A 56 -18.68 -3.94 -2.34
CA GLU A 56 -19.23 -4.82 -3.38
C GLU A 56 -19.02 -6.30 -3.05
N ALA A 57 -17.85 -6.68 -2.55
CA ALA A 57 -17.54 -8.05 -2.10
C ALA A 57 -18.53 -8.51 -1.01
N VAL A 58 -18.77 -7.67 0.01
CA VAL A 58 -19.77 -7.92 1.06
C VAL A 58 -21.14 -8.19 0.44
N LYS A 59 -21.63 -7.31 -0.45
CA LYS A 59 -22.96 -7.45 -1.05
C LYS A 59 -23.15 -8.76 -1.82
N VAL A 60 -22.16 -9.19 -2.60
CA VAL A 60 -22.27 -10.45 -3.36
C VAL A 60 -22.11 -11.68 -2.48
N LEU A 61 -21.27 -11.60 -1.44
CA LEU A 61 -21.14 -12.68 -0.47
C LEU A 61 -22.41 -12.83 0.40
N GLU A 62 -23.13 -11.73 0.67
CA GLU A 62 -24.47 -11.79 1.27
C GLU A 62 -25.47 -12.48 0.34
N GLN A 63 -25.38 -12.29 -0.99
CA GLN A 63 -26.21 -13.06 -1.92
C GLN A 63 -25.86 -14.55 -1.87
N ALA A 64 -24.57 -14.90 -1.84
CA ALA A 64 -24.13 -16.29 -1.68
C ALA A 64 -24.67 -16.91 -0.37
N LEU A 65 -24.60 -16.18 0.75
CA LEU A 65 -25.12 -16.62 2.04
C LEU A 65 -26.65 -16.66 2.10
N ARG A 66 -27.36 -15.83 1.34
CA ARG A 66 -28.82 -15.94 1.18
C ARG A 66 -29.22 -17.22 0.43
N LEU A 67 -28.47 -17.59 -0.60
CA LEU A 67 -28.72 -18.82 -1.36
C LEU A 67 -28.37 -20.09 -0.59
N SER A 68 -27.29 -20.04 0.19
CA SER A 68 -26.85 -21.15 1.03
C SER A 68 -26.43 -20.62 2.41
N PRO A 69 -27.39 -20.48 3.33
CA PRO A 69 -27.11 -20.09 4.71
C PRO A 69 -26.10 -21.05 5.34
N GLY A 70 -25.01 -20.52 5.90
CA GLY A 70 -23.97 -21.33 6.52
C GLY A 70 -22.94 -21.95 5.57
N HIS A 71 -22.95 -21.61 4.27
CA HIS A 71 -21.93 -22.11 3.34
C HIS A 71 -20.50 -21.73 3.81
N PRO A 72 -19.62 -22.71 4.13
CA PRO A 72 -18.37 -22.43 4.84
C PRO A 72 -17.45 -21.44 4.11
N THR A 73 -17.30 -21.58 2.80
CA THR A 73 -16.45 -20.69 2.00
C THR A 73 -17.05 -19.28 1.91
N ALA A 74 -18.38 -19.16 1.85
CA ALA A 74 -19.04 -17.86 1.78
C ALA A 74 -18.89 -17.13 3.11
N LEU A 75 -19.11 -17.83 4.23
CA LEU A 75 -18.99 -17.28 5.56
C LEU A 75 -17.54 -16.86 5.88
N ARG A 76 -16.56 -17.71 5.57
CA ARG A 76 -15.14 -17.39 5.74
C ARG A 76 -14.74 -16.15 4.95
N ARG A 77 -15.15 -16.07 3.68
CA ARG A 77 -14.86 -14.91 2.83
C ARG A 77 -15.56 -13.65 3.32
N TYR A 78 -16.85 -13.75 3.65
CA TYR A 78 -17.66 -12.63 4.15
C TYR A 78 -17.05 -12.04 5.41
N THR A 79 -16.70 -12.90 6.38
CA THR A 79 -16.08 -12.50 7.65
C THR A 79 -14.77 -11.76 7.39
N ARG A 80 -13.86 -12.37 6.60
CA ARG A 80 -12.58 -11.75 6.23
C ARG A 80 -12.76 -10.39 5.54
N VAL A 81 -13.69 -10.29 4.59
CA VAL A 81 -13.96 -9.04 3.87
C VAL A 81 -14.54 -7.97 4.79
N LYS A 82 -15.45 -8.34 5.69
CA LYS A 82 -16.02 -7.42 6.68
C LYS A 82 -14.96 -6.91 7.64
N GLU A 83 -14.06 -7.80 8.07
CA GLU A 83 -12.90 -7.45 8.88
C GLU A 83 -12.00 -6.49 8.13
N GLU A 84 -11.56 -6.82 6.91
CA GLU A 84 -10.74 -5.92 6.09
C GLU A 84 -11.43 -4.59 5.81
N GLN A 85 -12.72 -4.59 5.45
CA GLN A 85 -13.51 -3.37 5.27
C GLN A 85 -13.46 -2.49 6.53
N ARG A 86 -13.83 -3.05 7.68
CA ARG A 86 -13.84 -2.34 8.95
C ARG A 86 -12.45 -1.85 9.31
N PHE A 87 -11.45 -2.67 9.06
CA PHE A 87 -10.06 -2.39 9.39
C PHE A 87 -9.54 -1.21 8.58
N TYR A 88 -9.73 -1.19 7.26
CA TYR A 88 -9.33 -0.06 6.42
C TYR A 88 -10.18 1.20 6.66
N GLU A 89 -11.49 1.07 6.85
CA GLU A 89 -12.38 2.23 7.09
C GLU A 89 -12.08 2.92 8.44
N ASN A 90 -11.62 2.17 9.45
CA ASN A 90 -11.33 2.70 10.79
C ASN A 90 -9.84 2.80 11.08
N PHE A 91 -8.96 2.53 10.11
CA PHE A 91 -7.53 2.61 10.36
C PHE A 91 -7.11 4.06 10.60
N GLN A 92 -6.82 4.35 11.86
CA GLN A 92 -6.19 5.58 12.32
C GLN A 92 -5.02 5.17 13.20
N PRO A 93 -3.77 5.25 12.70
CA PRO A 93 -2.62 5.04 13.57
C PRO A 93 -2.64 6.12 14.67
N ALA A 94 -2.25 5.74 15.89
CA ALA A 94 -2.11 6.68 16.99
C ALA A 94 -0.91 7.59 16.69
N LEU A 95 -1.19 8.75 16.10
CA LEU A 95 -0.17 9.71 15.67
C LEU A 95 -0.08 10.89 16.64
N PRO A 96 1.13 11.45 16.85
CA PRO A 96 1.29 12.70 17.57
C PRO A 96 0.60 13.82 16.78
N LYS A 97 0.18 14.88 17.47
CA LYS A 97 -0.53 16.03 16.86
C LYS A 97 0.17 16.57 15.60
N LEU A 98 1.50 16.58 15.62
CA LEU A 98 2.32 17.03 14.50
C LEU A 98 2.14 16.18 13.24
N LEU A 99 2.00 14.86 13.36
CA LEU A 99 1.82 13.97 12.22
C LEU A 99 0.34 13.78 11.87
N SER A 100 -0.57 13.87 12.85
CA SER A 100 -2.01 13.69 12.62
C SER A 100 -2.59 14.73 11.66
N GLN A 101 -2.03 15.95 11.62
CA GLN A 101 -2.43 16.96 10.64
C GLN A 101 -2.04 16.55 9.20
N PHE A 102 -0.93 15.84 9.03
CA PHE A 102 -0.45 15.42 7.70
C PHE A 102 -0.98 14.06 7.25
N CYS A 103 -1.68 13.35 8.13
CA CYS A 103 -2.12 11.97 7.92
C CYS A 103 -3.58 11.78 8.36
N PRO A 104 -4.56 12.23 7.56
CA PRO A 104 -5.97 12.04 7.84
C PRO A 104 -6.34 10.55 7.87
N PRO A 105 -7.52 10.19 8.39
CA PRO A 105 -8.01 8.81 8.37
C PRO A 105 -7.98 8.23 6.95
N PHE A 106 -7.68 6.94 6.84
CA PHE A 106 -7.64 6.26 5.54
C PHE A 106 -8.97 6.45 4.79
N ARG A 107 -8.89 6.96 3.56
CA ARG A 107 -10.06 7.11 2.68
C ARG A 107 -9.68 6.73 1.25
N THR A 108 -10.53 5.96 0.60
CA THR A 108 -10.45 5.77 -0.85
C THR A 108 -10.89 7.08 -1.54
N PRO A 109 -10.06 7.69 -2.40
CA PRO A 109 -10.40 8.93 -3.07
C PRO A 109 -11.59 8.72 -4.01
N ASP A 110 -12.54 9.67 -4.01
CA ASP A 110 -13.63 9.68 -4.98
C ASP A 110 -13.15 10.26 -6.31
N ILE A 111 -12.41 9.43 -7.05
CA ILE A 111 -11.90 9.77 -8.39
C ILE A 111 -13.05 9.79 -9.44
N SER A 112 -14.31 9.58 -9.05
CA SER A 112 -15.42 9.41 -10.01
C SER A 112 -16.17 10.69 -10.39
N ARG A 113 -16.02 11.79 -9.64
CA ARG A 113 -16.81 13.02 -9.90
C ARG A 113 -16.03 14.33 -9.91
N ASP A 114 -15.04 14.54 -9.05
CA ASP A 114 -14.46 15.89 -8.88
C ASP A 114 -12.99 16.04 -9.26
N VAL A 115 -12.34 14.97 -9.71
CA VAL A 115 -11.04 15.06 -10.36
C VAL A 115 -11.23 14.65 -11.80
N LEU A 116 -11.33 15.65 -12.68
CA LEU A 116 -11.25 15.53 -14.13
C LEU A 116 -9.89 14.91 -14.49
N LEU A 117 -9.78 13.59 -14.31
CA LEU A 117 -8.83 12.78 -15.05
C LEU A 117 -9.28 12.86 -16.51
N HIS A 118 -8.88 13.91 -17.22
CA HIS A 118 -8.91 13.93 -18.69
C HIS A 118 -7.91 12.89 -19.19
N VAL A 119 -8.27 11.62 -19.04
CA VAL A 119 -7.67 10.51 -19.77
C VAL A 119 -8.45 10.47 -21.08
N PRO A 120 -7.87 10.90 -22.22
CA PRO A 120 -8.59 10.86 -23.48
C PRO A 120 -9.10 9.45 -23.77
N ALA A 121 -10.34 9.35 -24.23
CA ALA A 121 -11.04 8.08 -24.46
C ALA A 121 -10.30 7.17 -25.46
N GLU A 122 -9.53 7.78 -26.35
CA GLU A 122 -8.61 7.14 -27.28
C GLU A 122 -7.23 7.78 -27.11
N LEU A 123 -6.23 6.98 -26.75
CA LEU A 123 -4.84 7.41 -26.74
C LEU A 123 -4.43 7.60 -28.21
N PRO A 124 -3.89 8.77 -28.62
CA PRO A 124 -3.35 8.92 -29.96
C PRO A 124 -2.21 7.91 -30.11
N VAL A 125 -2.43 6.89 -30.92
CA VAL A 125 -1.49 5.78 -31.09
C VAL A 125 -0.31 6.27 -31.93
N LYS A 126 0.76 6.70 -31.25
CA LYS A 126 2.14 6.40 -31.65
C LYS A 126 2.87 5.80 -30.46
N LYS A 127 3.49 4.65 -30.69
CA LYS A 127 4.08 3.73 -29.68
C LYS A 127 5.16 4.36 -28.77
N ASN A 128 5.64 5.57 -29.11
CA ASN A 128 6.65 6.32 -28.37
C ASN A 128 6.08 7.51 -27.55
N GLU A 129 4.77 7.73 -27.55
CA GLU A 129 4.11 8.89 -26.93
C GLU A 129 3.14 8.50 -25.78
N LEU A 130 3.18 7.25 -25.30
CA LEU A 130 2.26 6.69 -24.28
C LEU A 130 2.47 7.22 -22.85
N SER A 131 3.18 8.33 -22.66
CA SER A 131 3.62 8.80 -21.34
C SER A 131 3.34 10.29 -21.18
N TYR A 132 2.06 10.69 -21.13
CA TYR A 132 1.72 11.96 -20.49
C TYR A 132 1.46 11.67 -19.01
N PRO A 133 2.40 11.98 -18.11
CA PRO A 133 2.11 11.88 -16.69
C PRO A 133 1.02 12.90 -16.36
N ILE A 134 -0.02 12.44 -15.67
CA ILE A 134 -1.02 13.38 -15.12
C ILE A 134 -0.39 13.95 -13.86
N ALA A 135 -0.16 15.26 -13.86
CA ALA A 135 0.42 15.97 -12.74
C ALA A 135 -0.68 16.58 -11.88
N PHE A 136 -0.64 16.33 -10.58
CA PHE A 136 -1.41 17.07 -9.59
C PHE A 136 -0.46 17.91 -8.74
N ASN A 137 -0.85 19.14 -8.43
CA ASN A 137 -0.16 19.95 -7.45
C ASN A 137 -0.59 19.58 -6.01
N THR A 138 0.08 20.15 -5.03
CA THR A 138 -0.14 19.88 -3.60
C THR A 138 -1.56 20.14 -3.14
N THR A 139 -2.21 21.20 -3.65
CA THR A 139 -3.59 21.55 -3.31
C THR A 139 -4.56 20.48 -3.84
N GLU A 140 -4.35 20.01 -5.07
CA GLU A 140 -5.17 18.96 -5.67
C GLU A 140 -4.99 17.60 -4.97
N ILE A 141 -3.75 17.23 -4.63
CA ILE A 141 -3.45 16.02 -3.85
C ILE A 141 -4.07 16.10 -2.46
N SER A 142 -3.94 17.24 -1.79
CA SER A 142 -4.51 17.48 -0.47
C SER A 142 -6.04 17.43 -0.51
N SER A 143 -6.67 17.92 -1.56
CA SER A 143 -8.13 17.80 -1.76
C SER A 143 -8.56 16.35 -1.98
N LEU A 144 -7.86 15.62 -2.85
CA LEU A 144 -8.12 14.21 -3.18
C LEU A 144 -8.15 13.30 -1.94
N PHE A 145 -7.25 13.56 -0.99
CA PHE A 145 -7.03 12.69 0.18
C PHE A 145 -7.35 13.36 1.51
N ARG A 146 -7.78 14.63 1.49
CA ARG A 146 -8.05 15.48 2.65
C ARG A 146 -6.86 15.62 3.61
N TYR A 147 -5.64 15.68 3.08
CA TYR A 147 -4.46 16.05 3.87
C TYR A 147 -4.59 17.50 4.33
N SER A 148 -4.21 17.83 5.58
CA SER A 148 -4.29 19.21 6.07
C SER A 148 -2.94 19.95 5.96
N HIS A 149 -3.00 21.21 5.51
CA HIS A 149 -1.96 22.25 5.61
C HIS A 149 -0.52 21.84 5.29
N ILE A 150 -0.25 21.43 4.05
CA ILE A 150 1.10 21.31 3.48
C ILE A 150 1.28 22.40 2.40
N ASP A 151 0.68 23.58 2.62
CA ASP A 151 0.62 24.62 1.59
C ASP A 151 1.96 25.38 1.39
N GLN A 152 3.04 24.95 2.05
CA GLN A 152 4.31 25.66 2.04
C GLN A 152 5.35 25.09 1.07
N ILE A 153 5.21 23.83 0.63
CA ILE A 153 6.22 23.17 -0.22
C ILE A 153 5.52 22.39 -1.34
N PRO A 154 5.74 22.77 -2.62
CA PRO A 154 5.07 22.11 -3.72
C PRO A 154 5.58 20.68 -3.91
N VAL A 155 4.66 19.73 -3.78
CA VAL A 155 4.77 18.32 -4.17
C VAL A 155 3.92 18.06 -5.40
N ASN A 156 4.52 17.44 -6.43
CA ASN A 156 3.81 17.02 -7.64
C ASN A 156 3.53 15.51 -7.61
N LEU A 157 2.30 15.09 -7.86
CA LEU A 157 1.95 13.69 -8.07
C LEU A 157 1.86 13.40 -9.56
N LEU A 158 2.68 12.46 -10.03
CA LEU A 158 2.74 12.04 -11.43
C LEU A 158 2.17 10.64 -11.59
N LEU A 159 1.03 10.54 -12.27
CA LEU A 159 0.40 9.26 -12.59
C LEU A 159 1.00 8.66 -13.85
N LEU A 160 1.62 7.49 -13.72
CA LEU A 160 2.22 6.76 -14.84
C LEU A 160 1.26 5.65 -15.30
N PRO A 161 0.84 5.62 -16.58
CA PRO A 161 -0.07 4.58 -17.07
C PRO A 161 0.56 3.19 -16.93
N SER A 162 -0.18 2.23 -16.38
CA SER A 162 0.27 0.83 -16.35
C SER A 162 0.06 0.20 -17.72
N SER A 163 1.14 -0.22 -18.40
CA SER A 163 1.01 -0.87 -19.71
C SER A 163 0.48 -2.31 -19.56
N PRO A 164 -0.53 -2.76 -20.34
CA PRO A 164 -1.12 -4.11 -20.21
C PRO A 164 -0.21 -5.27 -20.64
N SER A 165 0.90 -4.96 -21.30
CA SER A 165 1.84 -5.94 -21.84
C SER A 165 3.11 -5.22 -22.22
N LEU A 166 4.25 -5.60 -21.66
CA LEU A 166 5.52 -5.72 -22.37
C LEU A 166 6.58 -6.14 -21.36
N ASP A 167 7.29 -7.22 -21.69
CA ASP A 167 8.62 -7.50 -21.22
C ASP A 167 9.38 -6.18 -20.99
N LEU A 168 9.64 -5.83 -19.73
CA LEU A 168 10.64 -4.83 -19.38
C LEU A 168 12.02 -5.46 -19.57
N LYS A 169 12.29 -5.94 -20.78
CA LYS A 169 13.64 -6.24 -21.25
C LYS A 169 14.17 -4.93 -21.84
N HIS A 170 15.06 -4.31 -21.08
CA HIS A 170 15.91 -3.19 -21.48
C HIS A 170 15.17 -1.88 -21.76
N THR A 171 14.77 -1.19 -20.69
CA THR A 171 14.94 0.27 -20.67
C THR A 171 16.19 0.54 -19.84
N SER A 172 17.07 1.39 -20.36
CA SER A 172 18.31 1.88 -19.75
C SER A 172 18.22 2.11 -18.24
N ASN A 173 19.37 2.10 -17.55
CA ASN A 173 19.55 2.39 -16.12
C ASN A 173 18.94 3.74 -15.63
N ASP A 174 18.20 4.47 -16.46
CA ASP A 174 17.53 5.77 -16.21
C ASP A 174 15.99 5.66 -16.18
N SER A 175 15.43 4.56 -15.67
CA SER A 175 13.98 4.53 -15.42
C SER A 175 13.65 5.32 -14.16
N PHE A 176 12.98 6.46 -14.33
CA PHE A 176 12.50 7.37 -13.28
C PHE A 176 11.84 6.62 -12.08
N LEU A 177 11.09 5.57 -12.38
CA LEU A 177 10.48 4.65 -11.43
C LEU A 177 10.78 3.19 -11.85
N PRO A 178 11.50 2.39 -11.03
CA PRO A 178 11.88 1.03 -11.38
C PRO A 178 10.70 0.14 -11.79
N PRO A 179 10.88 -0.84 -12.69
CA PRO A 179 9.90 -1.85 -13.10
C PRO A 179 9.06 -2.48 -11.98
N TRP A 180 9.67 -2.71 -10.81
CA TRP A 180 9.07 -3.37 -9.67
C TRP A 180 8.36 -2.41 -8.70
N ALA A 181 8.62 -1.11 -8.80
CA ALA A 181 8.09 -0.11 -7.87
C ALA A 181 6.70 0.36 -8.33
N VAL A 182 5.76 0.41 -7.37
CA VAL A 182 4.39 0.90 -7.59
C VAL A 182 4.28 2.39 -7.31
N GLY A 183 5.09 2.89 -6.36
CA GLY A 183 5.24 4.29 -6.02
C GLY A 183 6.71 4.65 -5.77
N LYS A 184 7.02 5.95 -5.78
CA LYS A 184 8.29 6.50 -5.30
C LYS A 184 8.15 7.98 -4.98
N TYR A 185 8.69 8.41 -3.85
CA TYR A 185 8.99 9.79 -3.54
C TYR A 185 10.45 10.11 -3.92
N GLN A 186 10.66 11.19 -4.65
CA GLN A 186 11.99 11.72 -4.93
C GLN A 186 11.92 13.21 -5.26
N ASN A 187 12.77 14.03 -4.62
CA ASN A 187 12.94 15.45 -4.95
C ASN A 187 11.61 16.23 -5.01
N ARG A 188 10.75 16.09 -3.98
CA ARG A 188 9.42 16.74 -3.92
C ARG A 188 8.47 16.32 -5.04
N GLN A 189 8.69 15.14 -5.63
CA GLN A 189 7.79 14.56 -6.60
C GLN A 189 7.42 13.15 -6.14
N ILE A 190 6.14 12.82 -6.27
CA ILE A 190 5.59 11.50 -6.00
C ILE A 190 5.19 10.89 -7.33
N TYR A 191 5.72 9.72 -7.63
CA TYR A 191 5.40 8.95 -8.83
C TYR A 191 4.54 7.79 -8.40
N VAL A 192 3.39 7.61 -9.02
CA VAL A 192 2.54 6.44 -8.76
C VAL A 192 2.12 5.82 -10.07
N ARG A 193 2.34 4.51 -10.21
CA ARG A 193 1.77 3.75 -11.31
C ARG A 193 0.27 3.66 -11.09
N TYR A 194 -0.48 4.10 -12.07
CA TYR A 194 -1.93 4.15 -12.02
C TYR A 194 -2.49 3.64 -13.33
N ASP A 195 -3.47 2.74 -13.23
CA ASP A 195 -4.26 2.33 -14.37
C ASP A 195 -5.70 2.80 -14.17
N PRO A 196 -6.15 3.84 -14.91
CA PRO A 196 -7.50 4.39 -14.78
C PRO A 196 -8.60 3.38 -15.13
N LYS A 197 -8.29 2.37 -15.94
CA LYS A 197 -9.22 1.30 -16.33
C LYS A 197 -9.25 0.20 -15.26
N ASN A 198 -8.20 0.12 -14.46
CA ASN A 198 -8.07 -0.84 -13.37
C ASN A 198 -8.46 -0.24 -12.02
N ARG A 199 -9.75 -0.26 -11.74
CA ARG A 199 -10.32 0.23 -10.47
C ARG A 199 -9.86 -0.57 -9.24
N LEU A 200 -9.17 -1.72 -9.37
CA LEU A 200 -8.41 -2.38 -8.28
C LEU A 200 -7.46 -1.42 -7.60
N MET A 201 -6.90 -0.52 -8.41
CA MET A 201 -5.84 0.33 -7.94
C MET A 201 -6.37 1.41 -7.02
N LYS A 202 -7.67 1.62 -6.75
CA LYS A 202 -8.07 2.74 -5.88
C LYS A 202 -7.61 2.61 -4.43
N THR A 203 -7.85 1.47 -3.79
CA THR A 203 -7.40 1.21 -2.41
C THR A 203 -5.88 1.13 -2.37
N LEU A 204 -5.28 0.39 -3.31
CA LEU A 204 -3.82 0.30 -3.42
C LEU A 204 -3.16 1.65 -3.69
N PHE A 205 -3.73 2.47 -4.56
CA PHE A 205 -3.30 3.84 -4.87
C PHE A 205 -3.39 4.72 -3.64
N SER A 206 -4.43 4.55 -2.82
CA SER A 206 -4.54 5.29 -1.55
C SER A 206 -3.45 4.91 -0.57
N ILE A 207 -3.18 3.61 -0.45
CA ILE A 207 -2.10 3.08 0.40
C ILE A 207 -0.74 3.57 -0.10
N VAL A 208 -0.45 3.40 -1.38
CA VAL A 208 0.82 3.77 -2.01
C VAL A 208 1.02 5.27 -1.94
N LEU A 209 0.02 6.07 -2.31
CA LEU A 209 0.17 7.52 -2.21
C LEU A 209 0.39 7.97 -0.77
N ARG A 210 -0.33 7.39 0.20
CA ARG A 210 -0.11 7.70 1.62
C ARG A 210 1.29 7.30 2.07
N HIS A 211 1.80 6.16 1.61
CA HIS A 211 3.19 5.73 1.85
C HIS A 211 4.19 6.76 1.31
N GLU A 212 4.09 7.12 0.03
CA GLU A 212 4.98 8.13 -0.58
C GLU A 212 4.83 9.53 0.03
N TRP A 213 3.64 9.86 0.52
CA TRP A 213 3.39 11.11 1.22
C TRP A 213 4.08 11.17 2.58
N VAL A 214 4.16 10.04 3.29
CA VAL A 214 4.90 9.97 4.56
C VAL A 214 6.39 10.20 4.32
N HIS A 215 6.98 9.64 3.25
CA HIS A 215 8.37 9.95 2.88
C HIS A 215 8.59 11.45 2.69
N PHE A 216 7.67 12.13 1.99
CA PHE A 216 7.74 13.58 1.85
C PHE A 216 7.73 14.30 3.21
N VAL A 217 6.82 13.91 4.13
CA VAL A 217 6.74 14.53 5.47
C VAL A 217 8.03 14.29 6.25
N ILE A 218 8.57 13.07 6.22
CA ILE A 218 9.81 12.70 6.92
C ILE A 218 11.01 13.45 6.33
N ASP A 219 11.09 13.59 5.00
CA ASP A 219 12.10 14.40 4.32
C ASP A 219 12.04 15.86 4.77
N GLN A 220 10.85 16.45 4.93
CA GLN A 220 10.70 17.81 5.45
C GLN A 220 11.08 17.97 6.93
N LEU A 221 10.79 16.95 7.75
CA LEU A 221 11.13 16.96 9.17
C LEU A 221 12.64 16.75 9.40
N SER A 222 13.27 15.89 8.60
CA SER A 222 14.67 15.47 8.76
C SER A 222 15.67 16.19 7.87
N GLY A 223 15.22 16.96 6.88
CA GLY A 223 16.09 17.55 5.87
C GLY A 223 16.75 16.50 4.96
N GLY A 224 16.05 15.39 4.70
CA GLY A 224 16.54 14.28 3.86
C GLY A 224 17.62 13.41 4.52
N LYS A 225 17.83 13.54 5.84
CA LYS A 225 18.87 12.83 6.61
C LYS A 225 18.31 11.66 7.43
N CYS A 226 17.01 11.38 7.36
CA CYS A 226 16.41 10.25 8.06
C CYS A 226 17.01 8.92 7.56
N PRO A 227 17.40 7.99 8.47
CA PRO A 227 17.82 6.65 8.06
C PRO A 227 16.72 5.90 7.30
N ASN A 228 17.08 5.17 6.25
CA ASN A 228 16.15 4.44 5.38
C ASN A 228 15.20 3.49 6.15
N TRP A 229 15.70 2.76 7.14
CA TRP A 229 14.87 1.84 7.93
C TRP A 229 13.78 2.58 8.73
N LEU A 230 14.09 3.77 9.23
CA LEU A 230 13.15 4.58 10.02
C LEU A 230 12.12 5.22 9.09
N ASP A 231 12.58 5.74 7.96
CA ASP A 231 11.72 6.35 6.93
C ASP A 231 10.71 5.33 6.37
N GLU A 232 11.20 4.19 5.87
CA GLU A 232 10.35 3.14 5.32
C GLU A 232 9.48 2.44 6.37
N GLY A 233 10.02 2.22 7.58
CA GLY A 233 9.25 1.64 8.68
C GLY A 233 8.10 2.56 9.13
N LEU A 234 8.32 3.88 9.20
CA LEU A 234 7.28 4.85 9.49
C LEU A 234 6.28 4.98 8.33
N ALA A 235 6.73 5.03 7.08
CA ALA A 235 5.87 5.06 5.91
C ALA A 235 4.96 3.81 5.86
N ALA A 236 5.51 2.63 6.14
CA ALA A 236 4.78 1.38 6.26
C ALA A 236 3.80 1.37 7.45
N LEU A 237 4.21 1.87 8.61
CA LEU A 237 3.41 1.92 9.83
C LEU A 237 2.20 2.85 9.66
N ILE A 238 2.43 4.02 9.08
CA ILE A 238 1.44 5.09 8.97
C ILE A 238 0.49 4.85 7.79
N SER A 239 0.96 4.28 6.68
CA SER A 239 0.15 4.16 5.45
C SER A 239 -1.04 3.22 5.60
N ARG A 240 -0.85 2.07 6.25
CA ARG A 240 -1.88 1.05 6.43
C ARG A 240 -1.58 0.17 7.64
N PRO A 241 -2.54 -0.64 8.12
CA PRO A 241 -2.25 -1.61 9.15
C PRO A 241 -1.55 -2.87 8.61
N LEU A 242 -0.92 -3.63 9.51
CA LEU A 242 -0.33 -4.94 9.22
C LEU A 242 -1.43 -5.98 9.00
N MET A 243 -1.40 -6.68 7.87
CA MET A 243 -2.40 -7.71 7.51
C MET A 243 -2.09 -9.03 8.21
N ASP A 244 -3.10 -9.85 8.49
CA ASP A 244 -2.90 -11.15 9.15
C ASP A 244 -2.05 -12.13 8.33
N SER A 245 -2.10 -12.05 7.00
CA SER A 245 -1.20 -12.79 6.13
C SER A 245 0.26 -12.39 6.32
N GLU A 246 0.52 -11.12 6.59
CA GLU A 246 1.86 -10.57 6.83
C GLU A 246 2.36 -10.95 8.21
N LYS A 247 1.50 -10.89 9.24
CA LYS A 247 1.79 -11.43 10.58
C LYS A 247 2.16 -12.91 10.49
N TYR A 248 1.37 -13.70 9.76
CA TYR A 248 1.67 -15.12 9.55
C TYR A 248 3.03 -15.32 8.84
N CYS A 249 3.34 -14.54 7.80
CA CYS A 249 4.63 -14.56 7.15
C CYS A 249 5.78 -14.25 8.13
N LEU A 250 5.64 -13.22 8.96
CA LEU A 250 6.62 -12.84 9.97
C LEU A 250 6.83 -13.96 11.00
N MET A 251 5.75 -14.53 11.55
CA MET A 251 5.80 -15.64 12.52
C MET A 251 6.47 -16.89 11.95
N LYS A 252 6.22 -17.21 10.67
CA LYS A 252 6.84 -18.38 10.03
C LYS A 252 8.36 -18.21 9.92
N ASN A 253 8.81 -17.05 9.44
CA ASN A 253 10.25 -16.78 9.26
C ASN A 253 11.00 -16.61 10.58
N GLN A 254 10.30 -16.26 11.67
CA GLN A 254 10.88 -16.17 13.01
C GLN A 254 11.37 -17.54 13.55
N LYS A 255 10.69 -18.63 13.19
CA LYS A 255 11.04 -19.99 13.63
C LYS A 255 12.21 -20.62 12.89
N GLU A 256 12.58 -20.08 11.73
CA GLU A 256 13.59 -20.66 10.84
C GLU A 256 15.00 -20.05 11.08
N SER A 257 15.22 -19.29 12.16
CA SER A 257 16.51 -18.65 12.51
C SER A 257 17.05 -17.62 11.50
N ASP A 258 16.22 -17.16 10.56
CA ASP A 258 16.58 -16.14 9.56
C ASP A 258 16.30 -14.69 10.04
N PHE A 259 15.97 -14.50 11.32
CA PHE A 259 15.71 -13.19 11.94
C PHE A 259 17.01 -12.41 12.21
N VAL A 260 17.83 -12.21 11.19
CA VAL A 260 19.12 -11.48 11.30
C VAL A 260 19.15 -10.35 10.29
N ILE A 261 18.63 -9.19 10.69
CA ILE A 261 19.00 -7.93 10.04
C ILE A 261 20.28 -7.46 10.75
N SER A 262 21.41 -7.44 10.04
CA SER A 262 22.61 -6.78 10.57
C SER A 262 22.48 -5.27 10.43
N ASN A 263 23.19 -4.46 11.23
CA ASN A 263 23.15 -3.00 11.13
C ASN A 263 23.55 -2.47 9.72
N LYS A 264 24.48 -3.15 9.04
CA LYS A 264 24.82 -2.88 7.63
C LYS A 264 23.62 -3.11 6.69
N THR A 265 22.71 -4.00 7.06
CA THR A 265 21.50 -4.34 6.33
C THR A 265 20.43 -3.28 6.52
N LEU A 266 20.20 -2.74 7.73
CA LEU A 266 19.18 -1.70 8.02
C LEU A 266 19.31 -0.45 7.11
N SER A 267 20.53 -0.01 6.84
CA SER A 267 20.81 1.12 5.93
C SER A 267 20.71 0.75 4.45
N THR A 268 20.85 -0.53 4.10
CA THR A 268 20.85 -1.08 2.73
C THR A 268 19.59 -1.90 2.37
N LEU A 269 18.57 -1.92 3.25
CA LEU A 269 17.35 -2.76 3.14
C LEU A 269 16.61 -2.64 1.79
N PHE A 270 16.87 -1.58 1.04
CA PHE A 270 16.13 -1.25 -0.19
C PHE A 270 17.01 -1.21 -1.45
N SER A 271 18.26 -1.69 -1.40
CA SER A 271 19.20 -1.61 -2.53
C SER A 271 19.30 -2.87 -3.42
N GLY A 272 18.52 -3.93 -3.18
CA GLY A 272 18.70 -5.23 -3.88
C GLY A 272 17.41 -5.96 -4.24
N ILE A 273 17.22 -6.24 -5.55
CA ILE A 273 16.04 -6.90 -6.14
C ILE A 273 16.02 -8.41 -5.79
N SER A 274 15.32 -8.80 -4.72
CA SER A 274 14.94 -10.20 -4.46
C SER A 274 13.72 -10.30 -3.52
N GLY A 275 13.13 -11.50 -3.38
CA GLY A 275 11.99 -11.76 -2.47
C GLY A 275 12.24 -11.42 -0.99
N LYS A 276 13.50 -11.14 -0.62
CA LYS A 276 13.91 -10.63 0.69
C LYS A 276 13.38 -9.21 0.99
N ILE A 277 13.17 -8.37 -0.04
CA ILE A 277 12.69 -6.98 0.11
C ILE A 277 11.36 -6.90 0.88
N PHE A 278 10.43 -7.81 0.60
CA PHE A 278 9.11 -7.79 1.25
C PHE A 278 9.22 -8.12 2.75
N LEU A 279 10.11 -9.05 3.12
CA LEU A 279 10.34 -9.41 4.52
C LEU A 279 11.09 -8.28 5.25
N ASP A 280 12.13 -7.73 4.62
CA ASP A 280 12.92 -6.60 5.10
C ASP A 280 12.02 -5.38 5.39
N TYR A 281 11.08 -5.07 4.49
CA TYR A 281 10.07 -4.04 4.65
C TYR A 281 9.14 -4.29 5.85
N LEU A 282 8.61 -5.51 5.99
CA LEU A 282 7.74 -5.87 7.12
C LEU A 282 8.48 -5.82 8.46
N GLN A 283 9.76 -6.18 8.48
CA GLN A 283 10.58 -6.12 9.68
C GLN A 283 10.90 -4.68 10.08
N ALA A 284 11.25 -3.81 9.14
CA ALA A 284 11.46 -2.38 9.41
C ALA A 284 10.20 -1.73 10.02
N ARG A 285 9.03 -2.05 9.46
CA ARG A 285 7.74 -1.64 10.04
C ARG A 285 7.57 -2.11 11.48
N LEU A 286 7.78 -3.41 11.76
CA LEU A 286 7.63 -3.97 13.11
C LEU A 286 8.60 -3.32 14.11
N PHE A 287 9.85 -3.13 13.70
CA PHE A 287 10.86 -2.52 14.55
C PHE A 287 10.46 -1.09 14.91
N VAL A 288 9.99 -0.30 13.93
CA VAL A 288 9.50 1.06 14.18
C VAL A 288 8.24 1.07 15.04
N GLU A 289 7.31 0.13 14.83
CA GLU A 289 6.11 -0.02 15.66
C GLU A 289 6.47 -0.29 17.13
N TRP A 290 7.42 -1.20 17.37
CA TRP A 290 7.95 -1.48 18.70
C TRP A 290 8.71 -0.28 19.28
N LEU A 291 9.58 0.37 18.50
CA LEU A 291 10.34 1.55 18.92
C LEU A 291 9.39 2.68 19.38
N VAL A 292 8.34 2.96 18.61
CA VAL A 292 7.31 3.94 18.99
C VAL A 292 6.63 3.55 20.31
N GLY A 293 6.39 2.26 20.54
CA GLY A 293 5.86 1.75 21.81
C GLY A 293 6.81 1.95 22.99
N GLU A 294 8.11 1.76 22.79
CA GLU A 294 9.14 1.88 23.82
C GLU A 294 9.44 3.34 24.19
N VAL A 295 9.61 4.23 23.20
CA VAL A 295 10.12 5.59 23.44
C VAL A 295 9.10 6.69 23.18
N SER A 296 7.89 6.34 22.74
CA SER A 296 6.87 7.29 22.27
C SER A 296 7.30 8.10 21.04
N TRP A 297 6.36 8.84 20.47
CA TRP A 297 6.60 9.61 19.24
C TRP A 297 7.51 10.83 19.39
N GLN A 298 7.48 11.49 20.54
CA GLN A 298 8.11 12.80 20.71
C GLN A 298 9.64 12.74 20.53
N PRO A 299 10.37 11.79 21.17
CA PRO A 299 11.80 11.61 20.94
C PRO A 299 12.16 11.32 19.48
N ILE A 300 11.36 10.52 18.78
CA ILE A 300 11.58 10.21 17.36
C ILE A 300 11.46 11.48 16.52
N LEU A 301 10.43 12.30 16.75
CA LEU A 301 10.24 13.56 16.04
C LEU A 301 11.37 14.57 16.33
N ASP A 302 11.83 14.64 17.57
CA ASP A 302 12.93 15.52 17.95
C ASP A 302 14.25 15.05 17.34
N SER A 303 14.46 13.74 17.20
CA SER A 303 15.61 13.17 16.47
C SER A 303 15.64 13.65 15.02
N MET A 304 14.50 13.61 14.31
CA MET A 304 14.41 14.09 12.93
C MET A 304 14.70 15.59 12.83
N ARG A 305 14.15 16.40 13.75
CA ARG A 305 14.43 17.84 13.77
C ARG A 305 15.92 18.14 13.97
N LYS A 306 16.59 17.41 14.87
CA LYS A 306 18.04 17.53 15.06
C LYS A 306 18.83 17.11 13.81
N MET A 307 18.41 16.05 13.12
CA MET A 307 19.03 15.65 11.85
C MET A 307 18.99 16.80 10.83
N LYS A 308 17.86 17.52 10.77
CA LYS A 308 17.69 18.68 9.89
C LYS A 308 18.64 19.83 10.23
N GLU A 309 18.97 20.01 11.50
CA GLU A 309 19.94 20.99 12.02
C GLU A 309 21.41 20.56 11.82
N GLU A 310 21.65 19.59 10.92
CA GLU A 310 22.96 19.06 10.53
C GLU A 310 23.69 18.20 11.57
N VAL A 311 22.96 17.64 12.52
CA VAL A 311 23.49 16.59 13.38
C VAL A 311 23.48 15.25 12.62
N GLU A 312 24.59 14.50 12.69
CA GLU A 312 24.67 13.14 12.15
C GLU A 312 23.53 12.25 12.71
N PRO A 313 22.85 11.41 11.89
CA PRO A 313 21.66 10.69 12.34
C PRO A 313 21.83 9.85 13.60
N SER A 314 22.99 9.19 13.75
CA SER A 314 23.31 8.40 14.94
C SER A 314 23.45 9.26 16.21
N VAL A 315 23.99 10.46 16.08
CA VAL A 315 24.14 11.42 17.18
C VAL A 315 22.77 12.00 17.55
N ALA A 316 21.99 12.43 16.56
CA ALA A 316 20.64 12.95 16.77
C ALA A 316 19.74 11.94 17.49
N PHE A 317 19.81 10.67 17.07
CA PHE A 317 19.09 9.56 17.69
C PHE A 317 19.53 9.36 19.15
N ARG A 318 20.84 9.23 19.39
CA ARG A 318 21.39 9.05 20.75
C ARG A 318 21.01 10.18 21.70
N GLU A 319 21.08 11.42 21.26
CA GLU A 319 20.79 12.58 22.11
C GLU A 319 19.31 12.76 22.47
N THR A 320 18.40 12.21 21.66
CA THR A 320 16.94 12.42 21.85
C THR A 320 16.27 11.19 22.42
N ILE A 321 16.70 10.01 21.99
CA ILE A 321 16.14 8.72 22.36
C ILE A 321 16.94 8.08 23.50
N GLY A 322 18.18 8.54 23.73
CA GLY A 322 19.02 8.15 24.87
C GLY A 322 19.89 6.92 24.63
N ASP A 323 19.80 6.32 23.45
CA ASP A 323 20.52 5.11 23.07
C ASP A 323 20.84 5.14 21.57
N ASP A 324 21.73 4.29 21.09
CA ASP A 324 21.91 4.11 19.65
C ASP A 324 20.89 3.14 19.04
N ALA A 325 20.74 3.22 17.71
CA ALA A 325 19.77 2.40 16.99
C ALA A 325 20.10 0.89 17.06
N ASP A 326 21.37 0.52 17.27
CA ASP A 326 21.81 -0.87 17.33
C ASP A 326 21.42 -1.52 18.64
N GLU A 327 21.57 -0.81 19.75
CA GLU A 327 21.15 -1.28 21.06
C GLU A 327 19.61 -1.47 21.12
N PHE A 328 18.83 -0.55 20.53
CA PHE A 328 17.39 -0.73 20.39
C PHE A 328 17.04 -1.92 19.51
N TYR A 329 17.73 -2.08 18.37
CA TYR A 329 17.50 -3.21 17.48
C TYR A 329 17.85 -4.56 18.15
N HIS A 330 18.95 -4.61 18.90
CA HIS A 330 19.33 -5.79 19.70
C HIS A 330 18.28 -6.09 20.78
N ARG A 331 17.76 -5.07 21.49
CA ARG A 331 16.65 -5.23 22.44
C ARG A 331 15.38 -5.73 21.76
N PHE A 332 15.03 -5.19 20.59
CA PHE A 332 13.92 -5.69 19.79
C PHE A 332 14.10 -7.17 19.44
N GLN A 333 15.29 -7.58 18.98
CA GLN A 333 15.57 -8.98 18.66
C GLN A 333 15.45 -9.91 19.88
N THR A 334 15.97 -9.50 21.04
CA THR A 334 15.89 -10.32 22.27
C THR A 334 14.47 -10.41 22.83
N GLN A 335 13.70 -9.33 22.78
CA GLN A 335 12.31 -9.33 23.25
C GLN A 335 11.35 -10.01 22.27
N SER A 336 11.51 -9.78 20.96
CA SER A 336 10.68 -10.42 19.94
C SER A 336 10.91 -11.93 19.87
N THR A 337 12.13 -12.44 20.09
CA THR A 337 12.38 -13.89 20.23
C THR A 337 11.75 -14.49 21.48
N CYS A 338 11.49 -13.69 22.51
CA CYS A 338 10.84 -14.12 23.76
C CYS A 338 9.31 -13.93 23.79
N GLN A 339 8.71 -13.16 22.88
CA GLN A 339 7.27 -12.94 22.84
C GLN A 339 6.63 -13.53 21.58
N THR A 340 5.59 -14.32 21.82
CA THR A 340 4.72 -14.89 20.79
C THR A 340 3.94 -13.74 20.15
N LEU A 341 4.29 -13.38 18.90
CA LEU A 341 3.55 -12.43 18.06
C LEU A 341 2.06 -12.80 17.93
#